data_AF-A0A3D1WJA8-F1
#
_entry.id   AF-A0A3D1WJA8-F1
#
_cell.length_a   1.000
_cell.length_b   1.000
_cell.length_c   1.000
_cell.angle_alpha   90.00
_cell.angle_beta   90.00
_cell.angle_gamma   90.00
#
_symmetry.space_group_name_H-M   'P 1'
#
loop_
_entity.id
_entity.type
_entity.pdbx_description
1 polymer ?
#
loop_
_entity_poly.entity_id
_entity_poly.type
_entity_poly.pdbx_seq_one_letter_code
_entity_poly.pdbx_strand_id
1 'polypeptide(L)'
;MKRCLERQKTKIIVVSAILILLLSCFTIIMNHDIVFANPTFNVMALNTLSIDEIASQEKYNSCDYDIVTPNLDQGSTNICWAYATASASETSVLKDKLDNNTKDTLRFSPKQIAYRTHNRDSDPLGNTTGVYSNDKWNVTGSSYNTFLMLSQWCAPVNGSVSAKSDAYENNLYRLLDAEQIDLYSTGSYRIAEIKKAIVKYGAITGSYYNAREVSYYNTKGETRDGISHAMTIVGWDDTIPASNFQPKTASQNGGWIIKNSYNSLPYFYLSYDSAVGNTCGFKYANRSEFDFNYFYDNVIDAPMRSEDNSKCVANVFMAKKSDNTHNEYVKAINVATYGYNLTCKVQVYTNLTDPKNPESGTLSASGERVLDYGGYHTIMLNNFAKIDNGTYYSVVVNISSNSGKSAYILYSLNSSENTHFKSSYGWNSIGYAGRIKAYTVLQENEGIEQKVDISSVQHSNVSPISFTGQEVCPKVNLTLNSQILIENIDFTISY
;
A
#
# COMPACT_ATOMS: atom_id res chain seq x y z
N MET A 1 63.48 -47.33 -35.82
CA MET A 1 62.09 -47.63 -35.38
C MET A 1 61.67 -46.76 -34.19
N LYS A 2 61.83 -45.43 -34.29
CA LYS A 2 61.45 -44.43 -33.28
C LYS A 2 61.19 -43.12 -34.01
N ARG A 3 60.09 -43.04 -34.78
CA ARG A 3 59.62 -41.77 -35.38
C ARG A 3 58.16 -41.80 -35.86
N CYS A 4 57.34 -42.71 -35.34
CA CYS A 4 55.93 -42.82 -35.73
C CYS A 4 54.99 -43.10 -34.54
N LEU A 5 55.28 -42.57 -33.34
CA LEU A 5 54.38 -42.74 -32.18
C LEU A 5 54.13 -41.47 -31.35
N GLU A 6 54.65 -40.30 -31.75
CA GLU A 6 54.38 -39.04 -31.02
C GLU A 6 53.34 -38.13 -31.68
N ARG A 7 52.94 -38.39 -32.93
CA ARG A 7 51.99 -37.51 -33.64
C ARG A 7 50.51 -37.78 -33.34
N GLN A 8 50.18 -38.84 -32.60
CA GLN A 8 48.80 -39.18 -32.21
C GLN A 8 48.42 -38.72 -30.80
N LYS A 9 49.38 -38.48 -29.89
CA LYS A 9 49.05 -38.03 -28.52
C LYS A 9 48.76 -36.53 -28.43
N THR A 10 49.37 -35.71 -29.28
CA THR A 10 49.16 -34.25 -29.27
C THR A 10 47.80 -33.83 -29.85
N LYS A 11 47.19 -34.62 -30.75
CA LYS A 11 45.86 -34.33 -31.29
C LYS A 11 44.71 -34.70 -30.33
N ILE A 12 44.91 -35.68 -29.45
CA ILE A 12 43.86 -36.11 -28.50
C ILE A 12 43.75 -35.13 -27.33
N ILE A 13 44.86 -34.55 -26.87
CA ILE A 13 44.86 -33.61 -25.74
C ILE A 13 44.26 -32.24 -26.14
N VAL A 14 44.48 -31.78 -27.37
CA VAL A 14 43.92 -30.51 -27.86
C VAL A 14 42.41 -30.62 -28.13
N VAL A 15 41.92 -31.78 -28.59
CA VAL A 15 40.47 -31.99 -28.78
C VAL A 15 39.74 -32.15 -27.45
N SER A 16 40.35 -32.77 -26.44
CA SER A 16 39.77 -32.82 -25.09
C SER A 16 39.76 -31.48 -24.37
N ALA A 17 40.78 -30.63 -24.55
CA ALA A 17 40.79 -29.28 -23.98
C ALA A 17 39.78 -28.33 -24.66
N ILE A 18 39.58 -28.47 -25.97
CA ILE A 18 38.56 -27.71 -26.71
C ILE A 18 37.15 -28.20 -26.40
N LEU A 19 36.95 -29.50 -26.13
CA LEU A 19 35.65 -30.03 -25.69
C LEU A 19 35.31 -29.58 -24.25
N ILE A 20 36.32 -29.46 -23.36
CA ILE A 20 36.13 -28.93 -22.01
C ILE A 20 35.90 -27.41 -22.02
N LEU A 21 36.53 -26.66 -22.94
CA LEU A 21 36.24 -25.23 -23.13
C LEU A 21 34.88 -24.98 -23.81
N LEU A 22 34.45 -25.82 -24.75
CA LEU A 22 33.14 -25.69 -25.40
C LEU A 22 31.99 -26.16 -24.50
N LEU A 23 32.22 -27.08 -23.55
CA LEU A 23 31.25 -27.37 -22.49
C LEU A 23 31.18 -26.26 -21.42
N SER A 24 32.21 -25.42 -21.28
CA SER A 24 32.20 -24.27 -20.34
C SER A 24 31.56 -22.98 -20.90
N CYS A 25 31.23 -22.95 -22.19
CA CYS A 25 30.56 -21.80 -22.82
C CYS A 25 29.06 -22.02 -23.08
N PHE A 26 28.52 -23.17 -22.69
CA PHE A 26 27.09 -23.34 -22.45
C PHE A 26 26.85 -23.44 -20.95
N THR A 27 27.13 -22.36 -20.22
CA THR A 27 26.18 -22.01 -19.18
C THR A 27 24.88 -21.75 -19.92
N ILE A 28 24.05 -22.80 -20.02
CA ILE A 28 22.62 -22.59 -20.07
C ILE A 28 22.40 -21.65 -18.90
N ILE A 29 22.12 -20.38 -19.18
CA ILE A 29 21.39 -19.53 -18.26
C ILE A 29 20.09 -20.31 -18.10
N MET A 30 20.09 -21.27 -17.17
CA MET A 30 18.86 -21.81 -16.67
C MET A 30 18.28 -20.59 -15.99
N ASN A 31 17.39 -19.90 -16.70
CA ASN A 31 16.46 -19.01 -16.06
C ASN A 31 15.96 -19.78 -14.84
N HIS A 32 16.29 -19.29 -13.65
CA HIS A 32 15.78 -19.80 -12.39
C HIS A 32 14.29 -19.41 -12.25
N ASP A 33 13.52 -19.61 -13.33
CA ASP A 33 12.08 -19.42 -13.39
C ASP A 33 11.44 -20.72 -12.91
N ILE A 34 11.64 -21.03 -11.62
CA ILE A 34 10.95 -22.13 -10.91
C ILE A 34 9.43 -21.87 -10.91
N VAL A 35 9.04 -20.62 -11.16
CA VAL A 35 7.67 -20.13 -11.23
C VAL A 35 7.46 -19.59 -12.65
N PHE A 36 6.92 -20.41 -13.56
CA PHE A 36 6.53 -19.93 -14.88
C PHE A 36 5.25 -19.10 -14.77
N ALA A 37 5.31 -17.84 -15.20
CA ALA A 37 4.10 -17.08 -15.47
C ALA A 37 3.36 -17.75 -16.63
N ASN A 38 2.09 -18.15 -16.45
CA ASN A 38 1.28 -18.64 -17.55
C ASN A 38 0.67 -17.44 -18.32
N PRO A 39 1.12 -17.14 -19.56
CA PRO A 39 0.77 -15.90 -20.27
C PRO A 39 -0.68 -15.84 -20.77
N THR A 40 -1.52 -16.85 -20.45
CA THR A 40 -2.94 -16.86 -20.82
C THR A 40 -3.83 -16.09 -19.86
N PHE A 41 -3.33 -15.65 -18.70
CA PHE A 41 -4.12 -14.92 -17.71
C PHE A 41 -3.89 -13.41 -17.82
N ASN A 42 -4.96 -12.63 -17.63
CA ASN A 42 -4.92 -11.17 -17.62
C ASN A 42 -5.62 -10.68 -16.35
N VAL A 43 -5.10 -9.60 -15.74
CA VAL A 43 -5.66 -8.92 -14.56
C VAL A 43 -7.18 -8.66 -14.67
N MET A 44 -7.72 -8.51 -15.88
CA MET A 44 -9.17 -8.39 -16.12
C MET A 44 -9.97 -9.60 -15.61
N ALA A 45 -9.45 -10.82 -15.74
CA ALA A 45 -10.11 -12.05 -15.25
C ALA A 45 -10.01 -12.21 -13.72
N LEU A 46 -8.98 -11.62 -13.11
CA LEU A 46 -8.78 -11.54 -11.66
C LEU A 46 -9.86 -10.67 -10.98
N ASN A 47 -10.37 -9.67 -11.68
CA ASN A 47 -11.35 -8.72 -11.14
C ASN A 47 -12.81 -9.16 -11.33
N THR A 48 -13.08 -10.27 -12.03
CA THR A 48 -14.44 -10.80 -12.25
C THR A 48 -14.86 -11.87 -11.24
N LEU A 49 -13.90 -12.46 -10.53
CA LEU A 49 -14.15 -13.47 -9.50
C LEU A 49 -13.98 -12.85 -8.10
N SER A 50 -14.74 -13.35 -7.14
CA SER A 50 -14.60 -12.97 -5.74
C SER A 50 -13.30 -13.51 -5.14
N ILE A 51 -12.86 -12.90 -4.03
CA ILE A 51 -11.66 -13.34 -3.28
C ILE A 51 -11.79 -14.81 -2.87
N ASP A 52 -12.96 -15.22 -2.39
CA ASP A 52 -13.20 -16.59 -1.94
C ASP A 52 -13.15 -17.60 -3.09
N GLU A 53 -13.68 -17.25 -4.28
CA GLU A 53 -13.60 -18.10 -5.46
C GLU A 53 -12.15 -18.32 -5.89
N ILE A 54 -11.33 -17.28 -5.95
CA ILE A 54 -9.91 -17.40 -6.32
C ILE A 54 -9.14 -18.15 -5.24
N ALA A 55 -9.36 -17.83 -3.96
CA ALA A 55 -8.69 -18.50 -2.84
C ALA A 55 -9.03 -20.00 -2.72
N SER A 56 -10.16 -20.43 -3.29
CA SER A 56 -10.56 -21.84 -3.36
C SER A 56 -9.86 -22.64 -4.47
N GLN A 57 -9.19 -21.97 -5.41
CA GLN A 57 -8.47 -22.64 -6.49
C GLN A 57 -7.23 -23.38 -5.97
N GLU A 58 -6.90 -24.50 -6.61
CA GLU A 58 -5.71 -25.28 -6.25
C GLU A 58 -4.41 -24.49 -6.48
N LYS A 59 -4.40 -23.50 -7.38
CA LYS A 59 -3.23 -22.69 -7.70
C LYS A 59 -3.61 -21.23 -7.91
N TYR A 60 -2.72 -20.35 -7.48
CA TYR A 60 -2.75 -18.94 -7.81
C TYR A 60 -1.34 -18.40 -7.77
N ASN A 61 -0.94 -17.66 -8.80
CA ASN A 61 0.37 -17.06 -8.90
C ASN A 61 0.26 -15.64 -9.45
N SER A 62 0.58 -14.63 -8.64
CA SER A 62 0.55 -13.24 -9.08
C SER A 62 1.49 -12.94 -10.24
N CYS A 63 2.51 -13.78 -10.49
CA CYS A 63 3.37 -13.62 -11.66
C CYS A 63 2.61 -13.89 -12.98
N ASP A 64 1.57 -14.74 -12.96
CA ASP A 64 0.75 -15.06 -14.16
C ASP A 64 -0.01 -13.85 -14.69
N TYR A 65 -0.12 -12.78 -13.90
CA TYR A 65 -0.89 -11.58 -14.22
C TYR A 65 -0.01 -10.35 -14.48
N ASP A 66 1.31 -10.53 -14.60
CA ASP A 66 2.28 -9.44 -14.82
C ASP A 66 2.25 -8.32 -13.76
N ILE A 67 1.87 -8.65 -12.53
CA ILE A 67 1.81 -7.71 -11.40
C ILE A 67 2.97 -7.88 -10.40
N VAL A 68 3.89 -8.82 -10.64
CA VAL A 68 5.06 -9.04 -9.79
C VAL A 68 6.29 -8.45 -10.48
N THR A 69 6.91 -7.47 -9.84
CA THR A 69 8.16 -6.85 -10.30
C THR A 69 9.33 -7.87 -10.30
N PRO A 70 10.35 -7.71 -11.15
CA PRO A 70 11.62 -8.41 -11.06
C PRO A 70 12.25 -8.43 -9.66
N ASN A 71 13.05 -9.48 -9.40
CA ASN A 71 13.77 -9.66 -8.16
C ASN A 71 14.79 -8.55 -7.91
N LEU A 72 14.95 -8.14 -6.65
CA LEU A 72 16.05 -7.28 -6.20
C LEU A 72 16.88 -8.01 -5.15
N ASP A 73 18.20 -7.90 -5.28
CA ASP A 73 19.14 -8.54 -4.36
C ASP A 73 19.49 -7.60 -3.21
N GLN A 74 19.22 -8.03 -1.99
CA GLN A 74 19.57 -7.28 -0.79
C GLN A 74 21.07 -7.34 -0.47
N GLY A 75 21.83 -8.24 -1.11
CA GLY A 75 23.24 -8.49 -0.82
C GLY A 75 23.48 -8.82 0.65
N SER A 76 24.51 -8.24 1.24
CA SER A 76 24.88 -8.47 2.65
C SER A 76 24.13 -7.58 3.65
N THR A 77 23.00 -6.99 3.27
CA THR A 77 22.24 -6.09 4.15
C THR A 77 21.27 -6.86 5.03
N ASN A 78 20.90 -6.29 6.18
CA ASN A 78 19.97 -6.91 7.13
C ASN A 78 18.53 -6.40 6.97
N ILE A 79 18.15 -5.99 5.76
CA ILE A 79 16.87 -5.32 5.49
C ILE A 79 15.92 -6.13 4.61
N CYS A 80 15.99 -7.46 4.66
CA CYS A 80 15.04 -8.36 3.97
C CYS A 80 13.58 -7.96 4.18
N TRP A 81 13.25 -7.49 5.40
CA TRP A 81 11.91 -6.98 5.75
C TRP A 81 11.47 -5.78 4.91
N ALA A 82 12.39 -4.87 4.57
CA ALA A 82 12.10 -3.72 3.73
C ALA A 82 11.99 -4.10 2.25
N TYR A 83 12.78 -5.07 1.78
CA TYR A 83 12.64 -5.63 0.43
C TYR A 83 11.30 -6.37 0.27
N ALA A 84 10.91 -7.18 1.26
CA ALA A 84 9.62 -7.85 1.28
C ALA A 84 8.45 -6.86 1.27
N THR A 85 8.52 -5.81 2.10
CA THR A 85 7.50 -4.74 2.11
C THR A 85 7.44 -3.99 0.78
N ALA A 86 8.59 -3.65 0.18
CA ALA A 86 8.64 -3.01 -1.13
C ALA A 86 7.97 -3.88 -2.20
N SER A 87 8.36 -5.15 -2.30
CA SER A 87 7.83 -6.06 -3.32
C SER A 87 6.34 -6.37 -3.13
N ALA A 88 5.86 -6.54 -1.89
CA ALA A 88 4.43 -6.71 -1.63
C ALA A 88 3.63 -5.44 -2.00
N SER A 89 4.20 -4.26 -1.73
CA SER A 89 3.58 -2.97 -2.05
C SER A 89 3.54 -2.70 -3.55
N GLU A 90 4.63 -2.98 -4.28
CA GLU A 90 4.68 -2.90 -5.74
C GLU A 90 3.61 -3.80 -6.37
N THR A 91 3.49 -5.04 -5.87
CA THR A 91 2.48 -5.99 -6.37
C THR A 91 1.07 -5.49 -6.15
N SER A 92 0.80 -4.87 -4.99
CA SER A 92 -0.51 -4.28 -4.68
C SER A 92 -0.88 -3.12 -5.61
N VAL A 93 0.08 -2.21 -5.87
CA VAL A 93 -0.11 -1.08 -6.80
C VAL A 93 -0.40 -1.56 -8.21
N LEU A 94 0.37 -2.55 -8.71
CA LEU A 94 0.17 -3.11 -10.06
C LEU A 94 -1.14 -3.88 -10.17
N LYS A 95 -1.52 -4.64 -9.13
CA LYS A 95 -2.79 -5.36 -9.07
C LYS A 95 -3.98 -4.41 -9.22
N ASP A 96 -3.96 -3.30 -8.49
CA ASP A 96 -5.07 -2.34 -8.47
C ASP A 96 -4.98 -1.32 -9.63
N LYS A 97 -3.93 -1.40 -10.47
CA LYS A 97 -3.72 -0.55 -11.66
C LYS A 97 -3.85 0.93 -11.34
N LEU A 98 -3.20 1.37 -10.26
CA LEU A 98 -3.32 2.75 -9.79
C LEU A 98 -2.83 3.77 -10.84
N ASP A 99 -1.85 3.40 -11.65
CA ASP A 99 -1.35 4.21 -12.75
C ASP A 99 -0.87 3.35 -13.93
N ASN A 100 -0.14 3.97 -14.86
CA ASN A 100 0.39 3.32 -16.07
C ASN A 100 1.70 2.57 -15.84
N ASN A 101 2.18 2.43 -14.61
CA ASN A 101 3.36 1.63 -14.35
C ASN A 101 3.10 0.14 -14.63
N THR A 102 4.17 -0.55 -15.02
CA THR A 102 4.18 -1.99 -15.25
C THR A 102 5.13 -2.66 -14.28
N LYS A 103 5.15 -4.00 -14.28
CA LYS A 103 6.16 -4.77 -13.54
C LYS A 103 7.60 -4.37 -13.90
N ASP A 104 7.85 -3.78 -15.06
CA ASP A 104 9.20 -3.40 -15.48
C ASP A 104 9.57 -1.96 -15.15
N THR A 105 8.58 -1.09 -14.90
CA THR A 105 8.81 0.34 -14.60
C THR A 105 8.65 0.69 -13.12
N LEU A 106 7.77 0.00 -12.38
CA LEU A 106 7.53 0.29 -10.97
C LEU A 106 8.66 -0.25 -10.09
N ARG A 107 9.38 0.63 -9.39
CA ARG A 107 10.41 0.23 -8.41
C ARG A 107 10.36 1.11 -7.18
N PHE A 108 10.20 0.50 -6.02
CA PHE A 108 10.32 1.15 -4.73
C PHE A 108 11.74 1.04 -4.17
N SER A 109 12.06 1.90 -3.19
CA SER A 109 13.36 1.90 -2.52
C SER A 109 13.29 1.19 -1.16
N PRO A 110 13.75 -0.09 -1.06
CA PRO A 110 13.88 -0.78 0.23
C PRO A 110 14.79 -0.06 1.22
N LYS A 111 15.82 0.64 0.71
CA LYS A 111 16.73 1.43 1.54
C LYS A 111 16.02 2.61 2.20
N GLN A 112 15.16 3.29 1.45
CA GLN A 112 14.36 4.38 1.98
C GLN A 112 13.34 3.85 3.00
N ILE A 113 12.66 2.74 2.71
CA ILE A 113 11.77 2.08 3.69
C ILE A 113 12.54 1.77 4.99
N ALA A 114 13.71 1.16 4.88
CA ALA A 114 14.51 0.82 6.04
C ALA A 114 14.97 2.04 6.86
N TYR A 115 15.39 3.10 6.16
CA TYR A 115 15.78 4.37 6.78
C TYR A 115 14.60 5.07 7.47
N ARG A 116 13.45 5.15 6.79
CA ARG A 116 12.25 5.88 7.25
C ARG A 116 11.47 5.18 8.36
N THR A 117 11.69 3.89 8.58
CA THR A 117 11.24 3.23 9.81
C THR A 117 11.91 3.83 11.07
N HIS A 118 13.15 4.32 10.96
CA HIS A 118 13.94 4.82 12.10
C HIS A 118 14.13 6.34 12.10
N ASN A 119 14.00 6.99 10.93
CA ASN A 119 14.27 8.41 10.76
C ASN A 119 13.19 9.08 9.90
N ARG A 120 12.43 10.00 10.47
CA ARG A 120 11.39 10.74 9.75
C ARG A 120 11.53 12.22 10.06
N ASP A 121 11.37 13.01 9.01
CA ASP A 121 11.39 14.45 9.12
C ASP A 121 10.10 14.93 9.80
N SER A 122 10.10 16.17 10.29
CA SER A 122 8.85 16.80 10.75
C SER A 122 7.82 16.78 9.62
N ASP A 123 6.54 16.58 9.95
CA ASP A 123 5.51 16.55 8.91
C ASP A 123 5.33 17.92 8.23
N PRO A 124 4.89 17.95 6.95
CA PRO A 124 4.73 19.20 6.20
C PRO A 124 3.73 20.19 6.79
N LEU A 125 2.85 19.75 7.70
CA LEU A 125 1.88 20.61 8.37
C LEU A 125 2.40 21.12 9.72
N GLY A 126 3.55 20.64 10.21
CA GLY A 126 4.14 21.05 11.48
C GLY A 126 3.35 20.60 12.71
N ASN A 127 2.68 19.45 12.63
CA ASN A 127 1.97 18.84 13.77
C ASN A 127 2.89 18.00 14.67
N THR A 128 4.03 17.58 14.14
CA THR A 128 5.01 16.69 14.76
C THR A 128 6.42 17.23 14.55
N THR A 129 7.30 16.83 15.46
CA THR A 129 8.74 17.02 15.30
C THR A 129 9.35 15.80 14.61
N GLY A 130 10.47 15.99 13.92
CA GLY A 130 11.21 14.89 13.31
C GLY A 130 11.80 13.94 14.36
N VAL A 131 11.88 12.66 14.01
CA VAL A 131 12.45 11.59 14.83
C VAL A 131 13.65 11.00 14.10
N TYR A 132 14.82 10.97 14.74
CA TYR A 132 16.06 10.46 14.17
C TYR A 132 16.73 9.51 15.16
N SER A 133 16.38 8.23 15.10
CA SER A 133 16.84 7.25 16.09
C SER A 133 18.08 6.48 15.67
N ASN A 134 18.31 6.33 14.36
CA ASN A 134 19.41 5.53 13.86
C ASN A 134 19.76 5.88 12.43
N ASP A 135 20.90 6.55 12.22
CA ASP A 135 21.37 6.92 10.89
C ASP A 135 21.70 5.72 9.97
N LYS A 136 21.79 4.50 10.52
CA LYS A 136 22.01 3.28 9.74
C LYS A 136 20.69 2.79 9.14
N TRP A 137 20.65 2.71 7.81
CA TRP A 137 19.54 2.09 7.10
C TRP A 137 19.61 0.56 7.08
N ASN A 138 20.77 -0.05 7.32
CA ASN A 138 21.00 -1.49 7.13
C ASN A 138 20.80 -2.31 8.42
N VAL A 139 19.69 -2.10 9.12
CA VAL A 139 19.38 -2.76 10.40
C VAL A 139 18.27 -3.79 10.29
N THR A 140 18.33 -4.80 11.16
CA THR A 140 17.29 -5.81 11.32
C THR A 140 15.97 -5.16 11.70
N GLY A 141 14.87 -5.73 11.22
CA GLY A 141 13.55 -5.15 11.44
C GLY A 141 12.46 -6.12 11.05
N SER A 142 11.26 -5.58 10.88
CA SER A 142 10.02 -6.32 10.72
C SER A 142 9.12 -5.56 9.74
N SER A 143 8.46 -6.27 8.82
CA SER A 143 7.50 -5.63 7.90
C SER A 143 6.37 -4.95 8.65
N TYR A 144 5.94 -5.47 9.81
CA TYR A 144 4.97 -4.80 10.69
C TYR A 144 5.42 -3.40 11.13
N ASN A 145 6.72 -3.18 11.36
CA ASN A 145 7.24 -1.88 11.81
C ASN A 145 7.20 -0.81 10.69
N THR A 146 6.92 -1.20 9.44
CA THR A 146 6.79 -0.26 8.32
C THR A 146 5.44 0.48 8.35
N PHE A 147 4.45 -0.03 9.08
CA PHE A 147 3.07 0.45 8.98
C PHE A 147 2.94 1.93 9.34
N LEU A 148 3.60 2.36 10.42
CA LEU A 148 3.53 3.74 10.89
C LEU A 148 4.10 4.73 9.88
N MET A 149 5.31 4.47 9.38
CA MET A 149 5.94 5.41 8.45
C MET A 149 5.24 5.43 7.08
N LEU A 150 4.68 4.29 6.65
CA LEU A 150 3.86 4.24 5.44
C LEU A 150 2.56 5.04 5.60
N SER A 151 1.89 4.93 6.77
CA SER A 151 0.66 5.69 7.04
C SER A 151 0.89 7.19 7.21
N GLN A 152 2.12 7.58 7.52
CA GLN A 152 2.61 8.97 7.53
C GLN A 152 3.09 9.45 6.15
N TRP A 153 2.98 8.62 5.11
CA TRP A 153 3.44 8.92 3.74
C TRP A 153 4.96 9.16 3.62
N CYS A 154 5.74 8.59 4.54
CA CYS A 154 7.20 8.60 4.45
C CYS A 154 7.77 7.54 3.49
N ALA A 155 6.92 6.76 2.84
CA ALA A 155 7.23 5.76 1.81
C ALA A 155 5.89 5.33 1.16
N PRO A 156 5.88 4.60 0.04
CA PRO A 156 7.02 4.26 -0.82
C PRO A 156 7.48 5.44 -1.69
N VAL A 157 8.75 5.40 -2.10
CA VAL A 157 9.36 6.31 -3.08
C VAL A 157 10.07 5.49 -4.17
N ASN A 158 10.42 6.14 -5.29
CA ASN A 158 11.11 5.48 -6.39
C ASN A 158 12.47 4.89 -5.94
N GLY A 159 12.85 3.72 -6.48
CA GLY A 159 14.08 3.01 -6.18
C GLY A 159 15.38 3.80 -6.42
N SER A 160 15.34 4.81 -7.29
CA SER A 160 16.47 5.71 -7.57
C SER A 160 16.65 6.83 -6.54
N VAL A 161 15.64 7.10 -5.70
CA VAL A 161 15.68 8.15 -4.68
C VAL A 161 16.59 7.71 -3.53
N SER A 162 17.46 8.63 -3.10
CA SER A 162 18.35 8.41 -1.96
C SER A 162 17.54 8.18 -0.67
N ALA A 163 18.05 7.31 0.21
CA ALA A 163 17.36 6.95 1.45
C ALA A 163 17.04 8.17 2.35
N LYS A 164 17.89 9.22 2.30
CA LYS A 164 17.75 10.44 3.11
C LYS A 164 17.01 11.58 2.41
N SER A 165 16.63 11.43 1.14
CA SER A 165 15.84 12.46 0.44
C SER A 165 14.48 12.64 1.11
N ASP A 166 13.92 13.84 1.02
CA ASP A 166 12.61 14.18 1.58
C ASP A 166 11.56 13.16 1.12
N ALA A 167 10.95 12.47 2.08
CA ALA A 167 10.02 11.42 1.78
C ALA A 167 8.64 11.94 1.36
N TYR A 168 8.20 13.08 1.89
CA TYR A 168 6.90 13.66 1.60
C TYR A 168 6.87 14.20 0.17
N GLU A 169 7.95 14.84 -0.27
CA GLU A 169 8.11 15.30 -1.65
C GLU A 169 8.20 14.13 -2.63
N ASN A 170 8.90 13.05 -2.28
CA ASN A 170 9.13 11.91 -3.19
C ASN A 170 8.10 10.76 -3.07
N ASN A 171 7.13 10.85 -2.16
CA ASN A 171 6.13 9.81 -1.94
C ASN A 171 5.32 9.53 -3.22
N LEU A 172 5.23 8.28 -3.64
CA LEU A 172 4.54 7.91 -4.88
C LEU A 172 3.06 7.59 -4.66
N TYR A 173 2.72 7.00 -3.52
CA TYR A 173 1.36 6.52 -3.22
C TYR A 173 1.00 6.73 -1.76
N ARG A 174 -0.29 6.97 -1.51
CA ARG A 174 -0.84 7.15 -0.16
C ARG A 174 -1.27 5.79 0.38
N LEU A 175 -0.78 5.42 1.56
CA LEU A 175 -1.21 4.17 2.20
C LEU A 175 -2.72 4.26 2.51
N LEU A 176 -3.47 3.24 2.10
CA LEU A 176 -4.85 3.03 2.53
C LEU A 176 -4.88 2.06 3.71
N ASP A 177 -4.38 0.84 3.50
CA ASP A 177 -4.40 -0.21 4.51
C ASP A 177 -3.01 -0.83 4.67
N ALA A 178 -2.62 -1.14 5.91
CA ALA A 178 -1.51 -2.01 6.24
C ALA A 178 -1.97 -2.95 7.36
N GLU A 179 -2.14 -4.23 7.03
CA GLU A 179 -2.84 -5.19 7.89
C GLU A 179 -1.93 -6.34 8.30
N GLN A 180 -2.02 -6.76 9.56
CA GLN A 180 -1.34 -7.95 10.05
C GLN A 180 -2.26 -9.16 9.95
N ILE A 181 -1.96 -10.05 9.01
CA ILE A 181 -2.82 -11.20 8.70
C ILE A 181 -2.63 -12.28 9.78
N ASP A 182 -3.73 -12.62 10.45
CA ASP A 182 -3.90 -13.61 11.53
C ASP A 182 -2.64 -14.34 12.03
N LEU A 183 -1.98 -13.79 13.05
CA LEU A 183 -0.76 -14.38 13.62
C LEU A 183 -0.99 -15.64 14.47
N TYR A 184 -2.20 -15.89 14.94
CA TYR A 184 -2.42 -16.86 16.03
C TYR A 184 -3.03 -18.16 15.57
N SER A 185 -3.64 -18.18 14.39
CA SER A 185 -4.17 -19.42 13.83
C SER A 185 -3.11 -20.31 13.20
N THR A 186 -3.44 -21.60 13.09
CA THR A 186 -2.57 -22.64 12.51
C THR A 186 -3.36 -23.54 11.56
N GLY A 187 -2.67 -24.43 10.84
CA GLY A 187 -3.28 -25.45 10.00
C GLY A 187 -4.07 -24.89 8.81
N SER A 188 -5.10 -25.62 8.38
CA SER A 188 -5.89 -25.31 7.18
C SER A 188 -6.56 -23.93 7.23
N TYR A 189 -7.02 -23.49 8.39
CA TYR A 189 -7.61 -22.16 8.53
C TYR A 189 -6.58 -21.06 8.26
N ARG A 190 -5.37 -21.18 8.82
CA ARG A 190 -4.29 -20.23 8.55
C ARG A 190 -3.88 -20.19 7.08
N ILE A 191 -3.84 -21.36 6.43
CA ILE A 191 -3.59 -21.46 4.99
C ILE A 191 -4.67 -20.70 4.22
N ALA A 192 -5.95 -20.93 4.53
CA ALA A 192 -7.05 -20.25 3.86
C ALA A 192 -6.99 -18.72 4.03
N GLU A 193 -6.70 -18.23 5.24
CA GLU A 193 -6.56 -16.78 5.50
C GLU A 193 -5.40 -16.15 4.73
N ILE A 194 -4.25 -16.82 4.68
CA ILE A 194 -3.10 -16.35 3.87
C ILE A 194 -3.46 -16.32 2.38
N LYS A 195 -4.14 -17.34 1.85
CA LYS A 195 -4.60 -17.36 0.45
C LYS A 195 -5.51 -16.17 0.14
N LYS A 196 -6.52 -15.92 0.98
CA LYS A 196 -7.42 -14.76 0.84
C LYS A 196 -6.65 -13.45 0.86
N ALA A 197 -5.68 -13.30 1.77
CA ALA A 197 -4.85 -12.11 1.83
C ALA A 197 -3.99 -11.93 0.56
N ILE A 198 -3.37 -13.00 0.05
CA ILE A 198 -2.62 -12.96 -1.22
C ILE A 198 -3.52 -12.47 -2.36
N VAL A 199 -4.75 -12.98 -2.48
CA VAL A 199 -5.69 -12.50 -3.51
C VAL A 199 -6.09 -11.05 -3.28
N LYS A 200 -6.42 -10.66 -2.04
CA LYS A 200 -6.83 -9.28 -1.68
C LYS A 200 -5.75 -8.26 -2.04
N TYR A 201 -4.49 -8.55 -1.70
CA TYR A 201 -3.36 -7.63 -1.84
C TYR A 201 -2.47 -7.86 -3.07
N GLY A 202 -2.68 -8.96 -3.80
CA GLY A 202 -1.78 -9.44 -4.86
C GLY A 202 -0.57 -10.17 -4.29
N ALA A 203 0.04 -9.65 -3.23
CA ALA A 203 1.05 -10.35 -2.46
C ALA A 203 1.03 -9.89 -1.01
N ILE A 204 1.58 -10.70 -0.12
CA ILE A 204 1.83 -10.34 1.27
C ILE A 204 3.28 -10.57 1.63
N THR A 205 3.75 -9.96 2.70
CA THR A 205 5.03 -10.34 3.31
C THR A 205 4.88 -11.66 4.05
N GLY A 206 6.00 -12.30 4.34
CA GLY A 206 6.09 -13.40 5.29
C GLY A 206 7.49 -13.46 5.87
N SER A 207 7.65 -14.15 6.98
CA SER A 207 8.96 -14.40 7.59
C SER A 207 9.08 -15.84 8.04
N TYR A 208 10.26 -16.42 7.84
CA TYR A 208 10.59 -17.79 8.21
C TYR A 208 12.05 -17.86 8.67
N TYR A 209 12.44 -19.00 9.25
CA TYR A 209 13.84 -19.30 9.55
C TYR A 209 14.52 -19.89 8.31
N ASN A 210 15.39 -19.10 7.68
CA ASN A 210 16.16 -19.50 6.52
C ASN A 210 17.47 -20.17 6.96
N ALA A 211 17.56 -21.50 6.81
CA ALA A 211 18.78 -22.26 7.06
C ALA A 211 19.39 -22.86 5.78
N ARG A 212 18.71 -22.69 4.63
CA ARG A 212 19.04 -23.36 3.37
C ARG A 212 18.37 -22.71 2.18
N GLU A 213 19.09 -22.58 1.07
CA GLU A 213 18.54 -22.16 -0.22
C GLU A 213 18.26 -23.39 -1.09
N VAL A 214 16.99 -23.80 -1.17
CA VAL A 214 16.52 -24.92 -2.00
C VAL A 214 15.16 -24.60 -2.62
N SER A 215 14.91 -25.12 -3.82
CA SER A 215 13.69 -24.82 -4.59
C SER A 215 12.38 -25.26 -3.93
N TYR A 216 12.40 -26.32 -3.10
CA TYR A 216 11.24 -26.84 -2.38
C TYR A 216 11.62 -27.03 -0.91
N TYR A 217 11.31 -26.04 -0.08
CA TYR A 217 11.75 -26.00 1.31
C TYR A 217 10.63 -26.32 2.29
N ASN A 218 10.92 -27.17 3.28
CA ASN A 218 10.07 -27.43 4.43
C ASN A 218 10.85 -27.17 5.72
N THR A 219 10.55 -26.05 6.40
CA THR A 219 11.29 -25.64 7.60
C THR A 219 11.02 -26.55 8.80
N LYS A 220 9.87 -27.26 8.84
CA LYS A 220 9.51 -28.14 9.96
C LYS A 220 10.47 -29.32 10.12
N GLY A 221 11.13 -29.71 9.03
CA GLY A 221 12.15 -30.75 9.01
C GLY A 221 13.57 -30.28 9.27
N GLU A 222 13.79 -28.96 9.40
CA GLU A 222 15.13 -28.38 9.46
C GLU A 222 15.80 -28.60 10.82
N THR A 223 17.08 -28.92 10.78
CA THR A 223 17.93 -29.16 11.96
C THR A 223 19.12 -28.21 12.03
N ARG A 224 19.38 -27.47 10.95
CA ARG A 224 20.43 -26.43 10.89
C ARG A 224 19.92 -25.15 11.54
N ASP A 225 20.85 -24.40 12.11
CA ASP A 225 20.57 -23.03 12.54
C ASP A 225 20.21 -22.17 11.33
N GLY A 226 19.09 -21.48 11.43
CA GLY A 226 18.62 -20.54 10.42
C GLY A 226 18.70 -19.11 10.92
N ILE A 227 18.72 -18.17 9.98
CA ILE A 227 18.55 -16.75 10.27
C ILE A 227 17.09 -16.34 10.02
N SER A 228 16.60 -15.38 10.79
CA SER A 228 15.30 -14.76 10.51
C SER A 228 15.36 -14.06 9.15
N HIS A 229 14.48 -14.45 8.23
CA HIS A 229 14.43 -13.91 6.88
C HIS A 229 13.00 -13.54 6.52
N ALA A 230 12.84 -12.37 5.90
CA ALA A 230 11.57 -11.90 5.38
C ALA A 230 11.55 -12.00 3.86
N MET A 231 10.37 -12.29 3.32
CA MET A 231 10.15 -12.63 1.92
C MET A 231 8.76 -12.18 1.49
N THR A 232 8.47 -12.26 0.20
CA THR A 232 7.14 -11.94 -0.35
C THR A 232 6.46 -13.24 -0.80
N ILE A 233 5.23 -13.47 -0.34
CA ILE A 233 4.38 -14.57 -0.78
C ILE A 233 3.52 -14.05 -1.91
N VAL A 234 3.74 -14.57 -3.12
CA VAL A 234 3.08 -14.12 -4.35
C VAL A 234 2.03 -15.11 -4.86
N GLY A 235 1.83 -16.23 -4.15
CA GLY A 235 0.91 -17.26 -4.59
C GLY A 235 0.99 -18.56 -3.80
N TRP A 236 0.31 -19.57 -4.31
CA TRP A 236 0.35 -20.94 -3.82
C TRP A 236 0.11 -21.96 -4.93
N ASP A 237 0.50 -23.21 -4.67
CA ASP A 237 0.15 -24.36 -5.49
C ASP A 237 -0.09 -25.56 -4.57
N ASP A 238 -1.34 -26.01 -4.46
CA ASP A 238 -1.80 -27.12 -3.62
C ASP A 238 -1.38 -28.50 -4.17
N THR A 239 -0.99 -28.56 -5.45
CA THR A 239 -0.71 -29.81 -6.16
C THR A 239 0.73 -30.28 -6.02
N ILE A 240 1.62 -29.46 -5.44
CA ILE A 240 3.03 -29.81 -5.26
C ILE A 240 3.13 -31.06 -4.38
N PRO A 241 3.72 -32.17 -4.88
CA PRO A 241 3.85 -33.39 -4.09
C PRO A 241 4.66 -33.14 -2.81
N ALA A 242 4.16 -33.63 -1.68
CA ALA A 242 4.80 -33.51 -0.37
C ALA A 242 6.26 -34.02 -0.37
N SER A 243 6.54 -35.05 -1.19
CA SER A 243 7.85 -35.66 -1.40
C SER A 243 8.88 -34.74 -2.07
N ASN A 244 8.47 -33.65 -2.70
CA ASN A 244 9.39 -32.71 -3.32
C ASN A 244 10.11 -31.84 -2.28
N PHE A 245 9.49 -31.66 -1.10
CA PHE A 245 10.02 -30.79 -0.07
C PHE A 245 11.12 -31.46 0.76
N GLN A 246 12.13 -30.66 1.10
CA GLN A 246 13.30 -31.07 1.86
C GLN A 246 13.59 -30.08 3.00
N PRO A 247 14.38 -30.43 4.03
CA PRO A 247 15.13 -31.68 4.21
C PRO A 247 14.28 -32.89 4.60
N LYS A 248 13.04 -32.67 5.06
CA LYS A 248 12.06 -33.73 5.27
C LYS A 248 10.83 -33.49 4.41
N THR A 249 10.27 -34.59 3.93
CA THR A 249 8.95 -34.65 3.28
C THR A 249 7.93 -33.85 4.09
N ALA A 250 7.13 -33.03 3.41
CA ALA A 250 6.02 -32.31 4.03
C ALA A 250 4.93 -33.27 4.50
N SER A 251 4.10 -32.84 5.45
CA SER A 251 2.97 -33.64 5.94
C SER A 251 1.78 -33.64 4.99
N GLN A 252 1.72 -32.67 4.07
CA GLN A 252 0.69 -32.55 3.04
C GLN A 252 1.29 -32.01 1.74
N ASN A 253 0.55 -32.23 0.64
CA ASN A 253 0.87 -31.56 -0.62
C ASN A 253 0.66 -30.05 -0.49
N GLY A 254 1.39 -29.34 -1.34
CA GLY A 254 1.23 -27.92 -1.55
C GLY A 254 2.19 -27.03 -0.79
N GLY A 255 2.35 -25.83 -1.31
CA GLY A 255 3.20 -24.80 -0.73
C GLY A 255 2.95 -23.42 -1.28
N TRP A 256 3.51 -22.45 -0.58
CA TRP A 256 3.56 -21.05 -0.96
C TRP A 256 4.55 -20.82 -2.09
N ILE A 257 4.24 -19.87 -2.97
CA ILE A 257 5.14 -19.36 -4.00
C ILE A 257 5.84 -18.13 -3.43
N ILE A 258 7.16 -18.22 -3.31
CA ILE A 258 7.97 -17.18 -2.68
C ILE A 258 8.70 -16.39 -3.74
N LYS A 259 8.59 -15.06 -3.69
CA LYS A 259 9.58 -14.14 -4.24
C LYS A 259 10.54 -13.73 -3.13
N ASN A 260 11.81 -14.02 -3.33
CA ASN A 260 12.88 -13.77 -2.38
C ASN A 260 13.51 -12.38 -2.63
N SER A 261 14.60 -12.08 -1.92
CA SER A 261 15.44 -10.90 -2.13
C SER A 261 16.92 -11.29 -2.31
N TYR A 262 17.16 -12.47 -2.89
CA TYR A 262 18.48 -13.00 -3.23
C TYR A 262 18.51 -13.43 -4.69
N ASN A 263 19.60 -13.12 -5.39
CA ASN A 263 19.77 -13.57 -6.78
C ASN A 263 20.13 -15.06 -6.90
N SER A 264 20.67 -15.67 -5.84
CA SER A 264 20.98 -17.11 -5.81
C SER A 264 19.73 -17.99 -5.91
N LEU A 265 18.63 -17.53 -5.32
CA LEU A 265 17.34 -18.21 -5.37
C LEU A 265 16.19 -17.18 -5.31
N PRO A 266 15.89 -16.52 -6.45
CA PRO A 266 14.91 -15.43 -6.50
C PRO A 266 13.48 -15.92 -6.26
N TYR A 267 13.19 -17.18 -6.61
CA TYR A 267 11.91 -17.83 -6.36
C TYR A 267 12.10 -19.25 -5.84
N PHE A 268 11.23 -19.66 -4.94
CA PHE A 268 11.16 -21.03 -4.44
C PHE A 268 9.77 -21.34 -3.87
N TYR A 269 9.52 -22.62 -3.58
CA TYR A 269 8.32 -23.07 -2.91
C TYR A 269 8.59 -23.35 -1.43
N LEU A 270 7.75 -22.79 -0.57
CA LEU A 270 7.80 -23.04 0.87
C LEU A 270 6.59 -23.89 1.27
N SER A 271 6.80 -25.09 1.80
CA SER A 271 5.71 -26.00 2.18
C SER A 271 4.76 -25.34 3.18
N TYR A 272 3.48 -25.70 3.12
CA TYR A 272 2.48 -25.35 4.13
C TYR A 272 2.82 -25.82 5.56
N ASP A 273 3.68 -26.82 5.71
CA ASP A 273 4.22 -27.24 7.01
C ASP A 273 5.10 -26.17 7.67
N SER A 274 5.62 -25.22 6.89
CA SER A 274 6.56 -24.22 7.37
C SER A 274 5.85 -23.13 8.15
N ALA A 275 6.35 -22.80 9.35
CA ALA A 275 5.82 -21.71 10.15
C ALA A 275 6.16 -20.37 9.48
N VAL A 276 5.13 -19.64 9.05
CA VAL A 276 5.26 -18.30 8.45
C VAL A 276 4.66 -17.27 9.40
N GLY A 277 5.52 -16.40 9.93
CA GLY A 277 5.15 -15.24 10.75
C GLY A 277 5.18 -13.93 9.98
N ASN A 278 4.85 -12.82 10.65
CA ASN A 278 5.00 -11.46 10.12
C ASN A 278 4.36 -11.25 8.74
N THR A 279 3.18 -11.84 8.56
CA THR A 279 2.41 -11.74 7.31
C THR A 279 1.65 -10.44 7.27
N CYS A 280 2.02 -9.56 6.35
CA CYS A 280 1.44 -8.24 6.22
C CYS A 280 0.96 -7.98 4.79
N GLY A 281 -0.24 -7.41 4.67
CA GLY A 281 -0.80 -6.93 3.41
C GLY A 281 -0.85 -5.40 3.35
N PHE A 282 -0.76 -4.83 2.15
CA PHE A 282 -0.72 -3.37 1.94
C PHE A 282 -1.65 -2.94 0.81
N LYS A 283 -2.37 -1.82 0.98
CA LYS A 283 -3.18 -1.16 -0.05
C LYS A 283 -2.83 0.31 -0.15
N TYR A 284 -2.97 0.84 -1.36
CA TYR A 284 -2.54 2.19 -1.70
C TYR A 284 -3.58 2.90 -2.55
N ALA A 285 -3.54 4.23 -2.51
CA ALA A 285 -4.20 5.14 -3.43
C ALA A 285 -3.15 5.95 -4.19
N ASN A 286 -3.55 6.51 -5.34
CA ASN A 286 -2.72 7.49 -6.04
C ASN A 286 -2.37 8.68 -5.15
N ARG A 287 -1.19 9.26 -5.36
CA ARG A 287 -0.76 10.47 -4.62
C ARG A 287 -1.81 11.58 -4.66
N SER A 288 -2.46 11.77 -5.82
CA SER A 288 -3.47 12.81 -6.06
C SER A 288 -4.81 12.56 -5.36
N GLU A 289 -5.04 11.40 -4.76
CA GLU A 289 -6.30 11.14 -4.05
C GLU A 289 -6.41 11.93 -2.74
N PHE A 290 -5.28 12.30 -2.15
CA PHE A 290 -5.17 13.02 -0.89
C PHE A 290 -3.96 13.97 -0.90
N ASP A 291 -4.21 15.24 -0.58
CA ASP A 291 -3.20 16.31 -0.61
C ASP A 291 -2.42 16.38 0.69
N PHE A 292 -3.12 16.31 1.84
CA PHE A 292 -2.49 16.44 3.16
C PHE A 292 -2.90 15.36 4.15
N ASN A 293 -2.05 15.15 5.16
CA ASN A 293 -2.18 14.14 6.19
C ASN A 293 -1.93 14.76 7.56
N TYR A 294 -2.99 14.96 8.34
CA TYR A 294 -2.89 15.47 9.71
C TYR A 294 -2.71 14.31 10.68
N PHE A 295 -1.64 14.31 11.47
CA PHE A 295 -1.37 13.27 12.47
C PHE A 295 -0.47 13.80 13.59
N TYR A 296 -0.43 13.08 14.72
CA TYR A 296 0.41 13.41 15.87
C TYR A 296 1.38 12.28 16.28
N ASP A 297 1.34 11.12 15.64
CA ASP A 297 1.98 9.87 16.10
C ASP A 297 3.41 9.63 15.59
N ASN A 298 4.22 10.68 15.40
CA ASN A 298 5.58 10.52 14.90
C ASN A 298 6.54 10.01 16.00
N VAL A 299 6.66 8.68 16.13
CA VAL A 299 7.54 7.99 17.09
C VAL A 299 8.18 6.73 16.51
N ILE A 300 9.29 6.27 17.10
CA ILE A 300 9.89 4.97 16.74
C ILE A 300 9.23 3.79 17.46
N ASP A 301 8.53 4.06 18.56
CA ASP A 301 7.97 3.02 19.41
C ASP A 301 6.89 2.21 18.70
N ALA A 302 6.82 0.94 19.09
CA ALA A 302 5.72 0.06 18.72
C ALA A 302 4.37 0.68 19.12
N PRO A 303 3.28 0.37 18.40
CA PRO A 303 1.96 0.80 18.83
C PRO A 303 1.64 0.29 20.22
N MET A 304 1.04 1.16 21.02
CA MET A 304 0.66 0.88 22.40
C MET A 304 -0.85 0.75 22.51
N ARG A 305 -1.32 -0.16 23.38
CA ARG A 305 -2.70 -0.16 23.88
C ARG A 305 -2.80 0.73 25.11
N SER A 306 -3.89 1.48 25.26
CA SER A 306 -4.18 2.13 26.54
C SER A 306 -4.55 1.10 27.61
N GLU A 307 -4.45 1.48 28.89
CA GLU A 307 -4.82 0.60 30.02
C GLU A 307 -6.27 0.10 29.90
N ASP A 308 -7.18 0.98 29.46
CA ASP A 308 -8.60 0.68 29.31
C ASP A 308 -8.99 0.05 27.95
N ASN A 309 -8.00 -0.21 27.07
CA ASN A 309 -8.24 -0.65 25.69
C ASN A 309 -9.31 0.21 24.99
N SER A 310 -9.01 1.51 24.85
CA SER A 310 -9.97 2.52 24.41
C SER A 310 -10.64 2.16 23.09
N LYS A 311 -11.98 2.10 23.12
CA LYS A 311 -12.81 1.82 21.94
C LYS A 311 -13.30 3.08 21.23
N CYS A 312 -13.23 4.23 21.88
CA CYS A 312 -13.63 5.52 21.33
C CYS A 312 -12.55 6.55 21.64
N VAL A 313 -11.88 7.03 20.60
CA VAL A 313 -10.71 7.92 20.68
C VAL A 313 -10.87 9.01 19.64
N ALA A 314 -10.42 10.22 19.96
CA ALA A 314 -10.44 11.34 19.06
C ALA A 314 -9.10 12.07 19.01
N ASN A 315 -8.76 12.59 17.83
CA ASN A 315 -7.73 13.61 17.67
C ASN A 315 -8.40 14.93 17.25
N VAL A 316 -7.96 16.04 17.85
CA VAL A 316 -8.39 17.40 17.50
C VAL A 316 -7.27 18.06 16.70
N PHE A 317 -7.59 18.53 15.50
CA PHE A 317 -6.64 19.13 14.57
C PHE A 317 -7.02 20.57 14.28
N MET A 318 -6.02 21.41 14.02
CA MET A 318 -6.22 22.75 13.47
C MET A 318 -6.04 22.68 11.96
N ALA A 319 -7.06 23.10 11.20
CA ALA A 319 -7.01 23.16 9.74
C ALA A 319 -6.06 24.26 9.25
N LYS A 320 -5.34 24.03 8.14
CA LYS A 320 -4.19 24.86 7.75
C LYS A 320 -4.14 25.25 6.27
N LYS A 321 -4.86 24.55 5.38
CA LYS A 321 -4.55 24.59 3.94
C LYS A 321 -5.61 25.23 3.06
N SER A 322 -6.80 25.54 3.57
CA SER A 322 -7.73 26.39 2.81
C SER A 322 -7.20 27.82 2.65
N ASP A 323 -7.51 28.42 1.51
CA ASP A 323 -7.13 29.77 1.12
C ASP A 323 -8.23 30.47 0.28
N ASN A 324 -7.93 31.63 -0.30
CA ASN A 324 -8.88 32.41 -1.08
C ASN A 324 -9.35 31.74 -2.38
N THR A 325 -8.62 30.73 -2.85
CA THR A 325 -8.86 30.01 -4.11
C THR A 325 -9.29 28.56 -3.89
N HIS A 326 -8.93 27.96 -2.75
CA HIS A 326 -9.20 26.56 -2.44
C HIS A 326 -9.85 26.38 -1.08
N ASN A 327 -10.91 25.57 -1.04
CA ASN A 327 -11.47 25.02 0.18
C ASN A 327 -10.74 23.72 0.53
N GLU A 328 -10.54 23.46 1.81
CA GLU A 328 -9.95 22.22 2.32
C GLU A 328 -11.05 21.33 2.90
N TYR A 329 -10.97 20.04 2.59
CA TYR A 329 -11.94 19.06 3.06
C TYR A 329 -11.27 17.82 3.61
N VAL A 330 -11.76 17.31 4.74
CA VAL A 330 -11.46 15.95 5.18
C VAL A 330 -12.24 14.96 4.30
N LYS A 331 -11.52 14.03 3.67
CA LYS A 331 -12.07 13.01 2.76
C LYS A 331 -12.05 11.61 3.36
N ALA A 332 -11.04 11.31 4.18
CA ALA A 332 -10.89 9.99 4.79
C ALA A 332 -10.14 10.05 6.12
N ILE A 333 -10.35 9.04 6.95
CA ILE A 333 -9.69 8.87 8.25
C ILE A 333 -8.87 7.60 8.23
N ASN A 334 -7.57 7.69 8.53
CA ASN A 334 -6.70 6.54 8.72
C ASN A 334 -6.51 6.26 10.21
N VAL A 335 -6.71 5.02 10.65
CA VAL A 335 -6.61 4.67 12.07
C VAL A 335 -5.91 3.34 12.30
N ALA A 336 -5.04 3.27 13.31
CA ALA A 336 -4.43 2.03 13.76
C ALA A 336 -5.31 1.32 14.80
N THR A 337 -5.65 0.06 14.52
CA THR A 337 -6.56 -0.75 15.31
C THR A 337 -5.94 -2.09 15.69
N TYR A 338 -6.43 -2.69 16.78
CA TYR A 338 -6.15 -4.06 17.14
C TYR A 338 -7.45 -4.87 17.22
N GLY A 339 -7.40 -6.09 16.71
CA GLY A 339 -8.47 -7.08 16.80
C GLY A 339 -8.74 -7.73 15.45
N TYR A 340 -9.86 -8.45 15.38
CA TYR A 340 -10.30 -9.17 14.19
C TYR A 340 -11.79 -8.94 13.99
N ASN A 341 -12.23 -8.86 12.73
CA ASN A 341 -13.62 -8.62 12.35
C ASN A 341 -14.23 -7.45 13.15
N LEU A 342 -13.71 -6.26 12.88
CA LEU A 342 -14.00 -5.03 13.60
C LEU A 342 -14.96 -4.17 12.79
N THR A 343 -15.94 -3.53 13.43
CA THR A 343 -16.67 -2.42 12.82
C THR A 343 -16.03 -1.12 13.29
N CYS A 344 -15.51 -0.33 12.36
CA CYS A 344 -14.89 0.97 12.63
C CYS A 344 -15.80 2.08 12.09
N LYS A 345 -16.25 2.97 12.97
CA LYS A 345 -17.03 4.16 12.62
C LYS A 345 -16.18 5.40 12.88
N VAL A 346 -16.18 6.33 11.93
CA VAL A 346 -15.46 7.60 12.04
C VAL A 346 -16.43 8.76 11.85
N GLN A 347 -16.22 9.84 12.59
CA GLN A 347 -17.04 11.04 12.56
C GLN A 347 -16.13 12.26 12.62
N VAL A 348 -16.43 13.27 11.81
CA VAL A 348 -15.71 14.54 11.78
C VAL A 348 -16.63 15.64 12.30
N TYR A 349 -16.21 16.32 13.37
CA TYR A 349 -16.91 17.49 13.90
C TYR A 349 -16.13 18.75 13.58
N THR A 350 -16.79 19.76 13.01
CA THR A 350 -16.19 21.05 12.66
C THR A 350 -16.80 22.15 13.53
N ASN A 351 -16.21 23.35 13.50
CA ASN A 351 -16.67 24.48 14.32
C ASN A 351 -16.75 24.12 15.82
N LEU A 352 -15.69 23.49 16.35
CA LEU A 352 -15.65 23.10 17.76
C LEU A 352 -15.80 24.32 18.67
N THR A 353 -16.67 24.21 19.67
CA THR A 353 -16.86 25.26 20.69
C THR A 353 -15.94 25.07 21.90
N ASP A 354 -15.48 23.83 22.12
CA ASP A 354 -14.49 23.46 23.13
C ASP A 354 -13.56 22.37 22.55
N PRO A 355 -12.27 22.67 22.27
CA PRO A 355 -11.30 21.70 21.78
C PRO A 355 -11.08 20.50 22.71
N LYS A 356 -11.41 20.58 24.01
CA LYS A 356 -11.29 19.45 24.95
C LYS A 356 -12.49 18.50 24.90
N ASN A 357 -13.56 18.90 24.22
CA ASN A 357 -14.72 18.08 23.95
C ASN A 357 -14.84 17.87 22.43
N PRO A 358 -14.31 16.74 21.90
CA PRO A 358 -14.34 16.41 20.48
C PRO A 358 -15.71 16.48 19.80
N GLU A 359 -16.81 16.38 20.54
CA GLU A 359 -18.18 16.42 19.98
C GLU A 359 -18.87 17.79 20.19
N SER A 360 -18.14 18.83 20.61
CA SER A 360 -18.69 20.15 20.94
C SER A 360 -19.10 21.01 19.74
N GLY A 361 -18.72 20.60 18.53
CA GLY A 361 -19.03 21.28 17.28
C GLY A 361 -20.19 20.64 16.52
N THR A 362 -20.21 20.85 15.20
CA THR A 362 -21.22 20.30 14.30
C THR A 362 -20.70 19.05 13.62
N LEU A 363 -21.46 17.95 13.65
CA LEU A 363 -21.13 16.75 12.88
C LEU A 363 -21.20 17.09 11.37
N SER A 364 -20.05 17.09 10.70
CA SER A 364 -19.92 17.49 9.30
C SER A 364 -19.87 16.31 8.35
N ALA A 365 -19.25 15.21 8.76
CA ALA A 365 -19.18 13.98 7.96
C ALA A 365 -19.03 12.74 8.85
N SER A 366 -19.34 11.58 8.29
CA SER A 366 -19.12 10.28 8.91
C SER A 366 -18.78 9.21 7.88
N GLY A 367 -18.19 8.11 8.34
CA GLY A 367 -17.88 6.94 7.53
C GLY A 367 -17.87 5.68 8.39
N GLU A 368 -18.02 4.52 7.75
CA GLU A 368 -18.03 3.23 8.43
C GLU A 368 -17.42 2.16 7.54
N ARG A 369 -16.65 1.24 8.12
CA ARG A 369 -16.06 0.10 7.41
C ARG A 369 -15.89 -1.09 8.35
N VAL A 370 -16.10 -2.30 7.82
CA VAL A 370 -15.72 -3.56 8.49
C VAL A 370 -14.27 -3.90 8.14
N LEU A 371 -13.49 -4.24 9.15
CA LEU A 371 -12.06 -4.52 9.06
C LEU A 371 -11.79 -5.99 9.45
N ASP A 372 -11.17 -6.74 8.55
CA ASP A 372 -10.91 -8.18 8.77
C ASP A 372 -9.87 -8.40 9.88
N TYR A 373 -8.80 -7.60 9.83
CA TYR A 373 -7.63 -7.70 10.69
C TYR A 373 -7.32 -6.38 11.38
N GLY A 374 -6.42 -6.42 12.36
CA GLY A 374 -5.82 -5.24 12.95
C GLY A 374 -4.69 -4.69 12.08
N GLY A 375 -4.44 -3.40 12.20
CA GLY A 375 -3.52 -2.69 11.32
C GLY A 375 -3.88 -1.22 11.20
N TYR A 376 -3.36 -0.56 10.19
CA TYR A 376 -3.81 0.78 9.78
C TYR A 376 -4.83 0.61 8.69
N HIS A 377 -5.96 1.30 8.80
CA HIS A 377 -7.02 1.23 7.81
C HIS A 377 -7.55 2.61 7.50
N THR A 378 -7.88 2.84 6.24
CA THR A 378 -8.51 4.08 5.79
C THR A 378 -10.00 3.88 5.62
N ILE A 379 -10.79 4.74 6.27
CA ILE A 379 -12.24 4.80 6.19
C ILE A 379 -12.60 6.07 5.42
N MET A 380 -13.19 5.89 4.24
CA MET A 380 -13.72 6.99 3.44
C MET A 380 -14.95 7.57 4.12
N LEU A 381 -15.09 8.88 4.08
CA LEU A 381 -16.30 9.56 4.57
C LEU A 381 -17.38 9.52 3.49
N ASN A 382 -18.64 9.41 3.92
CA ASN A 382 -19.83 9.40 3.04
C ASN A 382 -19.99 10.73 2.29
N ASN A 383 -19.48 11.81 2.88
CA ASN A 383 -19.40 13.14 2.30
C ASN A 383 -18.12 13.82 2.81
N PHE A 384 -17.67 14.86 2.11
CA PHE A 384 -16.49 15.63 2.51
C PHE A 384 -16.85 16.59 3.64
N ALA A 385 -15.98 16.69 4.66
CA ALA A 385 -16.13 17.67 5.73
C ALA A 385 -15.27 18.90 5.45
N LYS A 386 -15.91 20.03 5.14
CA LYS A 386 -15.20 21.30 4.91
C LYS A 386 -14.55 21.79 6.21
N ILE A 387 -13.28 22.16 6.14
CA ILE A 387 -12.52 22.71 7.27
C ILE A 387 -11.89 24.06 6.90
N ASP A 388 -12.17 25.08 7.71
CA ASP A 388 -11.72 26.44 7.45
C ASP A 388 -10.38 26.70 8.16
N ASN A 389 -9.45 27.34 7.47
CA ASN A 389 -8.10 27.60 7.94
C ASN A 389 -8.11 28.32 9.30
N GLY A 390 -7.30 27.83 10.23
CA GLY A 390 -7.21 28.35 11.60
C GLY A 390 -8.32 27.90 12.54
N THR A 391 -9.29 27.11 12.07
CA THR A 391 -10.34 26.51 12.92
C THR A 391 -9.95 25.11 13.38
N TYR A 392 -10.49 24.70 14.53
CA TYR A 392 -10.34 23.34 15.03
C TYR A 392 -11.47 22.44 14.54
N TYR A 393 -11.11 21.22 14.18
CA TYR A 393 -12.02 20.11 13.92
C TYR A 393 -11.55 18.87 14.67
N SER A 394 -12.47 17.97 14.99
CA SER A 394 -12.14 16.70 15.61
C SER A 394 -12.41 15.55 14.65
N VAL A 395 -11.63 14.49 14.83
CA VAL A 395 -11.88 13.18 14.23
C VAL A 395 -12.14 12.22 15.37
N VAL A 396 -13.38 11.75 15.50
CA VAL A 396 -13.82 10.77 16.48
C VAL A 396 -13.86 9.40 15.82
N VAL A 397 -13.18 8.42 16.41
CA VAL A 397 -13.17 7.03 15.94
C VAL A 397 -13.76 6.12 17.01
N ASN A 398 -14.68 5.26 16.61
CA ASN A 398 -15.29 4.22 17.45
C ASN A 398 -15.05 2.83 16.84
N ILE A 399 -14.67 1.86 17.66
CA ILE A 399 -14.45 0.49 17.23
C ILE A 399 -15.18 -0.54 18.09
N SER A 400 -15.75 -1.54 17.44
CA SER A 400 -16.37 -2.71 18.08
C SER A 400 -15.93 -4.01 17.39
N SER A 401 -15.95 -5.12 18.13
CA SER A 401 -15.73 -6.45 17.55
C SER A 401 -17.06 -7.09 17.19
N ASN A 402 -17.18 -7.59 15.96
CA ASN A 402 -18.34 -8.35 15.50
C ASN A 402 -18.32 -9.82 15.96
N SER A 403 -17.19 -10.27 16.51
CA SER A 403 -17.00 -11.64 17.02
C SER A 403 -16.91 -11.70 18.55
N GLY A 404 -17.17 -10.60 19.27
CA GLY A 404 -17.03 -10.52 20.73
C GLY A 404 -15.60 -10.59 21.26
N LYS A 405 -14.58 -10.46 20.38
CA LYS A 405 -13.16 -10.46 20.74
C LYS A 405 -12.69 -9.05 21.12
N SER A 406 -11.41 -8.92 21.47
CA SER A 406 -10.78 -7.61 21.72
C SER A 406 -10.84 -6.70 20.49
N ALA A 407 -11.21 -5.44 20.73
CA ALA A 407 -11.22 -4.36 19.74
C ALA A 407 -10.79 -3.08 20.46
N TYR A 408 -9.75 -2.41 19.96
CA TYR A 408 -9.30 -1.12 20.50
C TYR A 408 -8.47 -0.33 19.49
N ILE A 409 -8.40 0.97 19.71
CA ILE A 409 -7.60 1.93 18.94
C ILE A 409 -6.21 2.02 19.56
N LEU A 410 -5.18 2.10 18.73
CA LEU A 410 -3.79 2.12 19.15
C LEU A 410 -3.26 3.55 19.32
N TYR A 411 -2.30 3.71 20.22
CA TYR A 411 -1.65 4.96 20.57
C TYR A 411 -0.15 4.92 20.24
N SER A 412 0.48 6.08 20.22
CA SER A 412 1.93 6.27 20.25
C SER A 412 2.36 6.87 21.58
N LEU A 413 3.60 6.59 21.99
CA LEU A 413 4.14 7.02 23.29
C LEU A 413 4.52 8.50 23.34
N ASN A 414 4.44 9.25 22.24
CA ASN A 414 4.66 10.69 22.30
C ASN A 414 3.48 11.42 22.94
N SER A 415 3.82 12.51 23.63
CA SER A 415 2.82 13.40 24.21
C SER A 415 1.94 14.03 23.14
N SER A 416 0.65 14.09 23.43
CA SER A 416 -0.35 14.84 22.67
C SER A 416 -1.43 15.35 23.63
N GLU A 417 -1.59 16.66 23.67
CA GLU A 417 -2.69 17.31 24.40
C GLU A 417 -4.00 17.29 23.59
N ASN A 418 -3.91 16.97 22.30
CA ASN A 418 -5.02 17.00 21.34
C ASN A 418 -5.68 15.62 21.14
N THR A 419 -5.32 14.64 21.97
CA THR A 419 -5.91 13.30 21.92
C THR A 419 -6.78 13.06 23.14
N HIS A 420 -8.01 12.61 22.88
CA HIS A 420 -9.01 12.33 23.91
C HIS A 420 -9.58 10.92 23.76
N PHE A 421 -10.01 10.32 24.86
CA PHE A 421 -10.77 9.07 24.85
C PHE A 421 -12.11 9.25 25.57
N LYS A 422 -13.11 8.49 25.13
CA LYS A 422 -14.46 8.55 25.71
C LYS A 422 -14.63 7.46 26.77
N SER A 423 -14.97 7.86 27.99
CA SER A 423 -15.38 6.97 29.09
C SER A 423 -16.87 7.15 29.40
N SER A 424 -17.38 6.43 30.40
CA SER A 424 -18.75 6.63 30.90
C SER A 424 -19.00 8.03 31.46
N TYR A 425 -17.94 8.77 31.82
CA TYR A 425 -18.01 10.13 32.38
C TYR A 425 -17.82 11.23 31.33
N GLY A 426 -17.68 10.87 30.05
CA GLY A 426 -17.45 11.81 28.95
C GLY A 426 -16.05 11.72 28.37
N TRP A 427 -15.58 12.82 27.78
CA TRP A 427 -14.27 12.91 27.13
C TRP A 427 -13.16 13.21 28.13
N ASN A 428 -12.04 12.48 28.02
CA ASN A 428 -10.90 12.57 28.93
C ASN A 428 -9.61 12.75 28.11
N SER A 429 -8.63 13.46 28.67
CA SER A 429 -7.30 13.58 28.08
C SER A 429 -6.47 12.33 28.39
N ILE A 430 -5.58 11.91 27.48
CA ILE A 430 -4.76 10.70 27.68
C ILE A 430 -3.25 10.92 27.62
N GLY A 431 -2.78 12.12 27.26
CA GLY A 431 -1.35 12.45 27.25
C GLY A 431 -0.51 11.65 26.25
N TYR A 432 -1.14 10.86 25.39
CA TYR A 432 -0.53 10.07 24.32
C TYR A 432 -1.22 10.40 23.00
N ALA A 433 -0.49 10.40 21.89
CA ALA A 433 -1.11 10.58 20.58
C ALA A 433 -1.90 9.33 20.16
N GLY A 434 -3.17 9.52 19.80
CA GLY A 434 -3.94 8.50 19.10
C GLY A 434 -3.37 8.33 17.69
N ARG A 435 -3.17 7.09 17.24
CA ARG A 435 -2.75 6.78 15.86
C ARG A 435 -3.94 6.91 14.90
N ILE A 436 -4.46 8.14 14.84
CA ILE A 436 -5.59 8.59 14.02
C ILE A 436 -5.08 9.72 13.15
N LYS A 437 -5.38 9.65 11.86
CA LYS A 437 -4.98 10.62 10.85
C LYS A 437 -6.16 11.11 10.04
N ALA A 438 -6.14 12.37 9.64
CA ALA A 438 -7.11 12.94 8.72
C ALA A 438 -6.46 13.18 7.35
N TYR A 439 -6.97 12.53 6.32
CA TYR A 439 -6.55 12.75 4.93
C TYR A 439 -7.46 13.81 4.31
N THR A 440 -6.85 14.89 3.83
CA THR A 440 -7.58 16.04 3.28
C THR A 440 -7.27 16.29 1.82
N VAL A 441 -8.18 16.98 1.15
CA VAL A 441 -8.06 17.42 -0.25
C VAL A 441 -8.37 18.91 -0.37
N LEU A 442 -7.76 19.57 -1.34
CA LEU A 442 -8.14 20.90 -1.79
C LEU A 442 -9.10 20.79 -2.97
N GLN A 443 -10.11 21.64 -2.97
CA GLN A 443 -10.96 21.86 -4.13
C GLN A 443 -11.03 23.36 -4.40
N GLU A 444 -11.01 23.75 -5.66
CA GLU A 444 -11.25 25.14 -6.04
C GLU A 444 -12.58 25.63 -5.47
N ASN A 445 -12.61 26.87 -5.01
CA ASN A 445 -13.80 27.48 -4.45
C ASN A 445 -14.92 27.51 -5.51
N GLU A 446 -16.12 27.04 -5.16
CA GLU A 446 -17.32 27.01 -6.02
C GLU A 446 -17.83 28.41 -6.47
N GLY A 447 -16.99 29.45 -6.46
CA GLY A 447 -17.31 30.82 -6.88
C GLY A 447 -16.33 31.43 -7.88
N ILE A 448 -15.38 30.66 -8.42
CA ILE A 448 -14.47 31.11 -9.49
C ILE A 448 -14.83 30.40 -10.81
N GLU A 449 -16.11 30.32 -11.16
CA GLU A 449 -16.43 30.46 -12.58
C GLU A 449 -16.00 31.87 -12.96
N GLN A 450 -14.90 32.01 -13.70
CA GLN A 450 -14.64 33.25 -14.42
C GLN A 450 -15.86 33.49 -15.31
N LYS A 451 -16.78 34.35 -14.89
CA LYS A 451 -17.81 34.88 -15.78
C LYS A 451 -17.07 35.51 -16.96
N VAL A 452 -17.17 34.89 -18.12
CA VAL A 452 -16.59 35.43 -19.34
C VAL A 452 -17.34 36.72 -19.67
N ASP A 453 -16.63 37.83 -19.75
CA ASP A 453 -17.22 39.09 -20.23
C ASP A 453 -17.54 38.94 -21.72
N ILE A 454 -18.82 38.68 -22.00
CA ILE A 454 -19.33 38.49 -23.36
C ILE A 454 -19.77 39.81 -24.03
N SER A 455 -19.47 40.98 -23.44
CA SER A 455 -19.87 42.29 -23.99
C SER A 455 -19.25 42.60 -25.36
N SER A 456 -18.14 41.95 -25.72
CA SER A 456 -17.41 42.14 -26.98
C SER A 456 -17.62 41.02 -28.02
N VAL A 457 -18.51 40.07 -27.73
CA VAL A 457 -18.80 38.92 -28.58
C VAL A 457 -19.33 39.35 -29.95
N GLN A 458 -18.84 38.68 -30.98
CA GLN A 458 -19.35 38.80 -32.35
C GLN A 458 -20.35 37.67 -32.62
N HIS A 459 -21.48 37.99 -33.25
CA HIS A 459 -22.48 37.00 -33.65
C HIS A 459 -22.44 36.73 -35.15
N SER A 460 -22.82 35.51 -35.55
CA SER A 460 -23.05 35.18 -36.96
C SER A 460 -24.19 36.01 -37.57
N ASN A 461 -24.14 36.27 -38.88
CA ASN A 461 -25.26 36.89 -39.60
C ASN A 461 -26.53 36.03 -39.46
N VAL A 462 -27.60 36.63 -38.95
CA VAL A 462 -28.92 36.02 -38.91
C VAL A 462 -29.65 36.40 -40.19
N SER A 463 -29.94 35.41 -41.04
CA SER A 463 -30.67 35.66 -42.29
C SER A 463 -32.14 36.00 -41.98
N PRO A 464 -32.76 36.97 -42.67
CA PRO A 464 -34.18 37.24 -42.53
C PRO A 464 -35.02 36.00 -42.87
N ILE A 465 -36.00 35.69 -42.01
CA ILE A 465 -36.94 34.58 -42.22
C ILE A 465 -38.36 35.16 -42.31
N SER A 466 -39.15 34.71 -43.29
CA SER A 466 -40.55 35.12 -43.44
C SER A 466 -41.40 34.57 -42.28
N PHE A 467 -42.21 35.42 -41.67
CA PHE A 467 -43.09 35.05 -40.57
C PHE A 467 -44.21 34.10 -41.03
N THR A 468 -44.33 32.94 -40.39
CA THR A 468 -45.28 31.87 -40.74
C THR A 468 -46.47 31.76 -39.78
N GLY A 469 -46.60 32.66 -38.81
CA GLY A 469 -47.63 32.58 -37.76
C GLY A 469 -47.27 31.70 -36.56
N GLN A 470 -46.04 31.19 -36.50
CA GLN A 470 -45.47 30.48 -35.35
C GLN A 470 -44.17 31.18 -34.90
N GLU A 471 -43.77 30.96 -33.64
CA GLU A 471 -42.51 31.44 -33.09
C GLU A 471 -41.32 30.87 -33.87
N VAL A 472 -40.34 31.72 -34.20
CA VAL A 472 -39.13 31.33 -34.93
C VAL A 472 -37.91 31.73 -34.10
N CYS A 473 -37.12 30.74 -33.67
CA CYS A 473 -35.91 30.94 -32.87
C CYS A 473 -34.66 30.69 -33.75
N PRO A 474 -34.13 31.71 -34.47
CA PRO A 474 -32.98 31.54 -35.35
C PRO A 474 -31.72 31.24 -34.55
N LYS A 475 -30.98 30.17 -34.92
CA LYS A 475 -29.70 29.85 -34.26
C LYS A 475 -28.69 30.97 -34.44
N VAL A 476 -28.06 31.39 -33.35
CA VAL A 476 -27.00 32.39 -33.33
C VAL A 476 -25.72 31.74 -32.80
N ASN A 477 -24.65 31.76 -33.60
CA ASN A 477 -23.33 31.38 -33.12
C ASN A 477 -22.62 32.62 -32.59
N LEU A 478 -22.10 32.53 -31.38
CA LEU A 478 -21.34 33.59 -30.72
C LEU A 478 -19.84 33.25 -30.74
N THR A 479 -19.01 34.25 -31.00
CA THR A 479 -17.54 34.13 -31.08
C THR A 479 -16.87 35.20 -30.24
N LEU A 480 -15.93 34.81 -29.37
CA LEU A 480 -15.07 35.72 -28.60
C LEU A 480 -13.60 35.37 -28.88
N ASN A 481 -12.78 36.35 -29.30
CA ASN A 481 -11.35 36.13 -29.59
C ASN A 481 -11.07 34.92 -30.51
N SER A 482 -11.93 34.70 -31.52
CA SER A 482 -11.86 33.56 -32.46
C SER A 482 -12.22 32.18 -31.89
N GLN A 483 -12.76 32.10 -30.67
CA GLN A 483 -13.34 30.88 -30.10
C GLN A 483 -14.87 30.93 -30.15
N ILE A 484 -15.49 29.82 -30.56
CA ILE A 484 -16.96 29.68 -30.59
C ILE A 484 -17.45 29.39 -29.17
N LEU A 485 -18.42 30.17 -28.71
CA LEU A 485 -19.09 29.96 -27.42
C LEU A 485 -20.18 28.89 -27.53
N ILE A 486 -20.42 28.17 -26.45
CA ILE A 486 -21.38 27.06 -26.35
C ILE A 486 -22.65 27.53 -25.62
N GLU A 487 -23.80 27.40 -26.28
CA GLU A 487 -25.10 27.74 -25.71
C GLU A 487 -25.46 26.82 -24.52
N ASN A 488 -25.95 27.40 -23.43
CA ASN A 488 -26.20 26.79 -22.12
C ASN A 488 -24.95 26.41 -21.30
N ILE A 489 -23.76 26.78 -21.77
CA ILE A 489 -22.52 26.69 -21.00
C ILE A 489 -21.93 28.10 -20.83
N ASP A 490 -21.65 28.77 -21.95
CA ASP A 490 -21.02 30.10 -21.97
C ASP A 490 -22.03 31.25 -22.03
N PHE A 491 -23.24 31.00 -22.56
CA PHE A 491 -24.30 32.00 -22.72
C PHE A 491 -25.69 31.35 -22.87
N THR A 492 -26.75 32.15 -22.71
CA THR A 492 -28.13 31.77 -23.04
C THR A 492 -28.74 32.78 -24.01
N ILE A 493 -29.65 32.35 -24.89
CA ILE A 493 -30.38 33.22 -25.82
C ILE A 493 -31.85 33.30 -25.42
N SER A 494 -32.40 34.51 -25.40
CA SER A 494 -33.85 34.77 -25.34
C SER A 494 -34.29 35.46 -26.63
N TYR A 495 -35.38 35.00 -27.25
CA TYR A 495 -35.90 35.50 -28.53
C TYR A 495 -37.07 36.47 -28.36
#